data_AF-A0A3D2VX59-F1
#
_entry.id   AF-A0A3D2VX59-F1
#
_cell.length_a   1.000
_cell.length_b   1.000
_cell.length_c   1.000
_cell.angle_alpha   90.00
_cell.angle_beta   90.00
_cell.angle_gamma   90.00
#
_symmetry.space_group_name_H-M   'P 1'
#
loop_
_entity.id
_entity.type
_entity.pdbx_description
1 polymer ?
#
loop_
_entity_poly.entity_id
_entity_poly.type
_entity_poly.pdbx_seq_one_letter_code
_entity_poly.pdbx_strand_id
1 'polypeptide(L)' 'MKLHWIILGLVGTLVVATWGATAVAYFFFKPSLAFWTALVTAAALALEAFFWVAAAVLGLSFLARRREMLTRLKRRFFGG' A
#
# COMPACT_ATOMS: atom_id res chain seq x y z
N MET A 1 1.84 7.26 -15.48
CA MET A 1 0.59 7.25 -14.67
C MET A 1 0.15 5.85 -14.18
N LYS A 2 0.86 4.74 -14.47
CA LYS A 2 0.42 3.40 -14.01
C LYS A 2 1.35 2.71 -13.00
N LEU A 3 2.64 3.07 -12.97
CA LEU A 3 3.64 2.38 -12.15
C LEU A 3 3.32 2.40 -10.65
N HIS A 4 2.91 3.55 -10.10
CA HIS A 4 2.54 3.66 -8.68
C HIS A 4 1.33 2.79 -8.29
N TRP A 5 0.38 2.57 -9.20
CA TRP A 5 -0.78 1.71 -8.97
C TRP A 5 -0.42 0.23 -9.09
N ILE A 6 0.51 -0.10 -9.98
CA ILE A 6 1.09 -1.45 -10.09
C ILE A 6 1.87 -1.79 -8.81
N ILE A 7 2.68 -0.86 -8.30
CA ILE A 7 3.42 -1.03 -7.04
C ILE A 7 2.43 -1.25 -5.89
N LEU A 8 1.40 -0.41 -5.78
CA LEU A 8 0.38 -0.57 -4.73
C LEU A 8 -0.31 -1.93 -4.81
N GLY A 9 -0.71 -2.36 -6.00
CA GLY A 9 -1.32 -3.67 -6.22
C GLY A 9 -0.38 -4.82 -5.85
N LEU A 10 0.87 -4.76 -6.27
CA LEU A 10 1.87 -5.80 -5.99
C LEU A 10 2.16 -5.92 -4.48
N VAL A 11 2.36 -4.79 -3.80
CA VAL A 11 2.56 -4.79 -2.34
C VAL A 11 1.30 -5.29 -1.63
N GLY A 12 0.11 -4.91 -2.08
CA GLY A 12 -1.16 -5.42 -1.54
C GLY A 12 -1.27 -6.94 -1.64
N THR A 13 -0.93 -7.52 -2.79
CA THR A 13 -0.92 -8.98 -2.97
C THR A 13 0.08 -9.68 -2.04
N LEU A 14 1.26 -9.09 -1.83
CA LEU A 14 2.26 -9.63 -0.89
C LEU A 14 1.76 -9.64 0.55
N VAL A 15 1.05 -8.60 0.97
CA VAL A 15 0.44 -8.51 2.31
C VAL A 15 -0.63 -9.57 2.48
N VAL A 16 -1.51 -9.73 1.49
CA VAL A 16 -2.54 -10.79 1.50
C VAL A 16 -1.89 -12.17 1.56
N ALA A 17 -0.84 -12.41 0.78
CA ALA A 17 -0.10 -13.66 0.82
C ALA A 17 0.55 -13.90 2.19
N THR A 18 1.11 -12.86 2.82
CA THR A 18 1.71 -12.93 4.15
C THR A 18 0.68 -13.31 5.21
N TRP A 19 -0.46 -12.63 5.24
CA TRP A 19 -1.55 -12.95 6.17
C TRP A 19 -2.19 -14.32 5.88
N GLY A 20 -2.28 -14.71 4.61
CA GLY A 20 -2.69 -16.05 4.21
C GLY A 20 -1.76 -17.12 4.76
N ALA A 21 -0.44 -16.92 4.65
CA ALA A 21 0.56 -17.81 5.23
C ALA A 21 0.45 -17.85 6.77
N THR A 22 0.20 -16.72 7.43
CA THR A 22 -0.06 -16.63 8.87
C THR A 22 -1.27 -17.46 9.30
N ALA A 23 -2.38 -17.36 8.56
CA ALA A 23 -3.57 -18.16 8.83
C ALA A 23 -3.30 -19.65 8.65
N VAL A 24 -2.61 -20.03 7.57
CA VAL A 24 -2.22 -21.43 7.33
C VAL A 24 -1.32 -21.95 8.46
N ALA A 25 -0.33 -21.17 8.90
CA ALA A 25 0.52 -21.53 10.03
C ALA A 25 -0.30 -21.80 11.30
N TYR A 26 -1.26 -20.93 11.61
CA TYR A 26 -2.13 -21.06 12.78
C TYR A 26 -2.97 -22.34 12.76
N PHE A 27 -3.66 -22.61 11.65
CA PHE A 27 -4.62 -23.72 11.55
C PHE A 27 -3.96 -25.09 11.38
N PHE A 28 -2.84 -25.18 10.67
CA PHE A 28 -2.25 -26.46 10.27
C PHE A 28 -1.04 -26.88 11.11
N PHE A 29 -0.27 -25.93 11.65
CA PHE A 29 1.05 -26.22 12.22
C PHE A 29 1.15 -26.06 13.74
N LYS A 30 0.06 -25.68 14.43
CA LYS A 30 0.00 -25.50 15.90
C LYS A 30 1.25 -24.80 16.45
N PRO A 31 1.50 -23.55 16.02
CA PRO A 31 2.75 -22.87 16.31
C PRO A 31 2.94 -22.67 17.82
N SER A 32 4.20 -22.76 18.27
CA SER A 32 4.54 -22.33 19.63
C SER A 32 4.21 -20.85 19.82
N LEU A 33 3.98 -20.42 21.06
CA LEU A 33 3.61 -19.02 21.35
C LEU A 33 4.68 -18.04 20.84
N ALA A 34 5.96 -18.36 21.02
CA ALA A 34 7.06 -17.56 20.50
C ALA A 34 7.06 -17.43 18.96
N PHE A 35 6.86 -18.55 18.26
CA PHE A 35 6.79 -18.55 16.80
C PHE A 35 5.56 -17.80 16.29
N TRP A 36 4.41 -18.00 16.93
CA TRP A 36 3.18 -17.28 16.61
C TRP A 36 3.35 -15.77 16.75
N THR A 37 3.92 -15.31 17.86
CA THR A 37 4.18 -13.88 18.09
C THR A 37 5.10 -13.30 17.03
N ALA A 38 6.19 -13.98 16.67
CA ALA A 38 7.09 -13.53 15.62
C ALA A 38 6.37 -13.41 14.27
N LEU A 39 5.53 -14.38 13.94
CA LEU A 39 4.84 -14.47 12.66
C LEU A 39 3.75 -13.39 12.52
N VAL A 40 2.95 -13.17 13.57
CA VAL A 40 1.97 -12.08 13.61
C VAL A 40 2.65 -10.71 13.58
N THR A 41 3.77 -10.54 14.29
CA THR A 41 4.53 -9.28 14.28
C THR A 41 5.05 -8.97 12.89
N ALA A 42 5.62 -9.95 12.19
CA ALA A 42 6.06 -9.78 10.80
C ALA A 42 4.90 -9.42 9.86
N ALA A 43 3.74 -10.08 10.01
CA ALA A 43 2.55 -9.78 9.23
C ALA A 43 1.98 -8.37 9.51
N ALA A 44 2.02 -7.92 10.76
CA ALA A 44 1.62 -6.57 11.15
C ALA A 44 2.54 -5.50 10.55
N LEU A 45 3.86 -5.70 10.60
CA LEU A 45 4.83 -4.80 9.97
C LEU A 45 4.64 -4.72 8.45
N ALA A 46 4.33 -5.84 7.79
CA ALA A 46 4.01 -5.86 6.37
C ALA A 46 2.75 -5.03 6.04
N LEU A 47 1.71 -5.12 6.88
CA LEU A 47 0.49 -4.33 6.75
C LEU A 47 0.77 -2.83 6.94
N GLU A 48 1.56 -2.47 7.94
CA GLU A 48 1.98 -1.09 8.18
C GLU A 48 2.74 -0.52 6.99
N ALA A 49 3.73 -1.24 6.47
CA ALA A 49 4.48 -0.85 5.28
C ALA A 49 3.56 -0.61 4.08
N PHE A 50 2.54 -1.45 3.89
CA PHE A 50 1.54 -1.24 2.85
C PHE A 50 0.71 0.03 3.03
N PHE A 51 0.31 0.37 4.26
CA PHE A 51 -0.39 1.63 4.51
C PHE A 51 0.48 2.85 4.19
N TRP A 52 1.78 2.81 4.49
CA TRP A 52 2.71 3.86 4.07
C TRP A 52 2.80 4.00 2.55
N VAL A 53 2.89 2.87 1.83
CA VAL A 53 2.88 2.86 0.35
C VAL A 53 1.55 3.41 -0.18
N ALA A 54 0.42 3.01 0.39
CA ALA A 54 -0.90 3.50 0.01
C ALA A 54 -1.02 5.01 0.22
N ALA A 55 -0.59 5.52 1.38
CA ALA A 55 -0.58 6.94 1.68
C ALA A 55 0.28 7.72 0.67
N ALA A 56 1.48 7.22 0.33
CA ALA A 56 2.34 7.84 -0.66
C ALA A 56 1.71 7.87 -2.07
N VAL A 57 1.13 6.77 -2.52
CA VAL A 57 0.49 6.66 -3.85
C VAL A 57 -0.74 7.57 -3.95
N LEU A 58 -1.57 7.60 -2.90
CA LEU A 58 -2.74 8.48 -2.84
C LEU A 58 -2.34 9.96 -2.76
N GLY A 59 -1.32 10.30 -1.96
CA GLY A 59 -0.80 11.66 -1.84
C GLY A 59 -0.23 12.19 -3.16
N LEU A 60 0.56 11.38 -3.86
CA LEU A 60 1.08 11.72 -5.20
C LEU A 60 -0.06 11.91 -6.22
N SER A 61 -1.09 11.06 -6.17
CA SER A 61 -2.25 11.15 -7.06
C SER A 61 -3.06 12.43 -6.82
N PHE A 62 -3.25 12.81 -5.56
CA PHE A 62 -3.91 14.07 -5.19
C PHE A 62 -3.14 15.29 -5.69
N LEU A 63 -1.82 15.31 -5.48
CA LEU A 63 -0.97 16.43 -5.89
C LEU A 63 -0.94 16.58 -7.43
N ALA A 64 -0.89 15.47 -8.16
CA ALA A 64 -0.97 15.47 -9.61
C ALA A 64 -2.29 16.09 -10.10
N ARG A 65 -3.42 15.74 -9.48
CA ARG A 65 -4.74 16.29 -9.82
C ARG A 65 -4.85 17.79 -9.55
N ARG A 66 -4.30 18.27 -8.42
CA ARG A 66 -4.23 19.71 -8.12
C ARG A 66 -3.37 20.46 -9.15
N ARG A 67 -2.22 19.90 -9.53
CA ARG A 67 -1.34 20.49 -10.54
C ARG A 67 -2.05 20.62 -11.90
N GLU A 68 -2.79 19.61 -12.32
CA GLU A 68 -3.61 19.68 -13.54
C GLU A 68 -4.69 20.76 -13.45
N MET A 69 -5.42 20.83 -12.34
CA MET A 69 -6.44 21.86 -12.12
C MET A 69 -5.85 23.27 -12.19
N LEU A 70 -4.73 23.52 -11.50
CA LEU A 70 -4.03 24.81 -11.53
C LEU A 70 -3.49 25.13 -12.92
N THR A 71 -3.02 24.13 -13.67
CA THR A 71 -2.55 24.33 -15.05
C THR A 71 -3.71 24.70 -15.97
N ARG A 72 -4.88 24.08 -15.81
CA ARG A 72 -6.12 24.45 -16.53
C ARG A 72 -6.57 25.87 -16.19
N LEU A 73 -6.50 26.23 -14.92
CA LEU A 73 -6.86 27.57 -14.45
C LEU A 73 -5.89 28.63 -14.98
N LYS A 74 -4.58 28.37 -14.92
CA LYS A 74 -3.53 29.23 -15.49
C LYS A 74 -3.71 29.42 -16.99
N ARG A 75 -4.06 28.37 -17.75
CA ARG A 75 -4.39 28.51 -19.17
C ARG A 75 -5.61 29.42 -19.38
N ARG A 76 -6.68 29.27 -18.59
CA ARG A 76 -7.87 30.13 -18.70
C ARG A 76 -7.64 31.60 -18.37
N PHE A 77 -6.77 31.91 -17.40
CA PHE A 77 -6.61 33.29 -16.90
C PHE A 77 -5.35 34.00 -17.43
N PHE A 78 -4.30 33.27 -17.81
CA PHE A 78 -2.97 33.83 -18.09
C PHE A 78 -2.29 33.31 -19.36
N GLY A 79 -3.00 32.57 -20.22
CA GLY A 79 -2.39 32.02 -21.43
C GLY A 79 -3.32 32.03 -22.64
N GLY A 80 -3.15 33.04 -23.50
CA GLY A 80 -3.52 33.05 -24.92
C GLY A 80 -5.00 33.04 -25.22
#